data_AF-A0A494XCI5-F1
#
_entry.id   AF-A0A494XCI5-F1
#
_cell.length_a   1.000
_cell.length_b   1.000
_cell.length_c   1.000
_cell.angle_alpha   90.00
_cell.angle_beta   90.00
_cell.angle_gamma   90.00
#
_symmetry.space_group_name_H-M   'P 1'
#
loop_
_entity.id
_entity.type
_entity.pdbx_description
1 polymer ?
#
loop_
_entity_poly.entity_id
_entity_poly.type
_entity_poly.pdbx_seq_one_letter_code
_entity_poly.pdbx_strand_id
1 'polypeptide(L)'
;MRRLAADAASGLRETRAIQFAEPHWSRASLRKFRLFAGSPPPHAHNRCSVKRRKEKQMKWLIGGVAAAMLASVALPASARGIEVGLPAYVYPGDPFLTTLEDPVKTPVPPSVVIVNIGNGDADESILDHDADLLRARTAANGGPVKVIGYVHTDKALRSLDDIKASVDRYLNARNGSVHYDGIFFDEVPNLCGASATSTEWRDKLRAARVYVTSKLPGVQSFVVNNLGTAVPDCYLQAGNDTADVFITFEDTAAHYLVDASANGWAYGWVGGNIIANGQYASGAEYGPRFWHLVYNTGNADWATVVNKAFGRFAAYVDATDAFMVGPYLNPWTAIPSYLNAEIGYAGGLRQ
;
A
#
# COMPACT_ATOMS: atom_id res chain seq x y z
N MET A 1 -25.87 59.57 27.46
CA MET A 1 -25.39 58.18 27.27
C MET A 1 -24.96 58.01 25.82
N ARG A 2 -23.64 57.79 25.65
CA ARG A 2 -22.81 57.43 24.48
C ARG A 2 -23.35 57.60 23.04
N ARG A 3 -22.69 58.49 22.30
CA ARG A 3 -22.44 58.42 20.84
C ARG A 3 -20.98 58.01 20.61
N LEU A 4 -20.73 57.59 19.37
CA LEU A 4 -19.45 57.42 18.64
C LEU A 4 -18.92 55.98 18.58
N ALA A 5 -19.09 55.41 17.39
CA ALA A 5 -18.28 54.33 16.84
C ALA A 5 -17.44 54.95 15.70
N ALA A 6 -16.12 54.92 15.85
CA ALA A 6 -15.13 55.01 14.79
C ALA A 6 -13.77 54.56 15.34
N ASP A 7 -13.03 53.84 14.50
CA ASP A 7 -11.60 53.53 14.53
C ASP A 7 -11.05 52.56 15.59
N ALA A 8 -10.60 51.39 15.11
CA ALA A 8 -9.18 51.02 15.16
C ALA A 8 -8.93 49.74 14.33
N ALA A 9 -8.36 49.92 13.15
CA ALA A 9 -7.60 48.90 12.45
C ALA A 9 -6.12 49.00 12.87
N SER A 10 -5.49 47.90 13.27
CA SER A 10 -4.08 47.58 12.99
C SER A 10 -3.66 46.32 13.73
N GLY A 11 -3.25 45.27 13.01
CA GLY A 11 -2.67 44.07 13.61
C GLY A 11 -2.53 42.88 12.68
N LEU A 12 -2.14 43.10 11.41
CA LEU A 12 -1.74 42.02 10.51
C LEU A 12 -0.38 41.46 10.96
N ARG A 13 -0.36 40.19 11.39
CA ARG A 13 0.86 39.38 11.43
C ARG A 13 0.91 38.51 10.19
N GLU A 14 2.04 38.57 9.50
CA GLU A 14 2.43 37.74 8.38
C GLU A 14 2.46 36.26 8.76
N THR A 15 1.79 35.42 7.97
CA THR A 15 2.09 34.00 7.86
C THR A 15 2.43 33.71 6.40
N ARG A 16 3.69 33.29 6.19
CA ARG A 16 4.26 32.90 4.91
C ARG A 16 3.47 31.73 4.32
N ALA A 17 2.84 31.95 3.18
CA ALA A 17 2.37 30.89 2.29
C ALA A 17 3.59 30.16 1.70
N ILE A 18 3.62 28.84 1.82
CA ILE A 18 4.56 27.99 1.09
C ILE A 18 4.01 27.87 -0.33
N GLN A 19 4.62 28.61 -1.27
CA GLN A 19 4.39 28.47 -2.70
C GLN A 19 4.90 27.11 -3.17
N PHE A 20 4.02 26.32 -3.79
CA PHE A 20 4.41 25.19 -4.62
C PHE A 20 5.12 25.73 -5.87
N ALA A 21 6.38 25.34 -6.06
CA ALA A 21 7.14 25.66 -7.26
C ALA A 21 6.88 24.60 -8.34
N GLU A 22 6.35 25.02 -9.48
CA GLU A 22 6.30 24.22 -10.71
C GLU A 22 7.72 24.11 -11.33
N PRO A 23 8.13 22.95 -11.86
CA PRO A 23 9.38 22.86 -12.60
C PRO A 23 9.18 23.22 -14.08
N HIS A 24 9.70 24.38 -14.47
CA HIS A 24 9.99 24.74 -15.85
C HIS A 24 11.12 23.86 -16.43
N TRP A 25 10.82 23.06 -17.46
CA TRP A 25 11.85 22.41 -18.29
C TRP A 25 12.06 23.23 -19.57
N SER A 26 13.20 23.92 -19.68
CA SER A 26 13.66 24.52 -20.93
C SER A 26 14.46 23.52 -21.76
N ARG A 27 14.16 23.45 -23.06
CA ARG A 27 14.91 22.69 -24.07
C ARG A 27 16.25 23.36 -24.42
N ALA A 28 17.33 22.60 -24.35
CA ALA A 28 18.59 22.65 -25.15
C ALA A 28 19.65 21.89 -24.33
N SER A 29 20.55 21.04 -24.83
CA SER A 29 21.23 21.03 -26.12
C SER A 29 21.89 19.66 -26.36
N LEU A 30 21.85 19.21 -27.60
CA LEU A 30 22.72 18.20 -28.19
C LEU A 30 24.21 18.49 -27.94
N ARG A 31 25.00 17.47 -27.58
CA ARG A 31 26.37 17.30 -28.10
C ARG A 31 26.86 15.85 -27.98
N LYS A 32 27.40 15.39 -29.10
CA LYS A 32 28.07 14.11 -29.39
C LYS A 32 29.26 13.87 -28.45
N PHE A 33 29.46 12.62 -28.04
CA PHE A 33 30.82 12.08 -27.86
C PHE A 33 30.93 10.64 -28.37
N ARG A 34 32.02 10.41 -29.09
CA ARG A 34 32.40 9.20 -29.83
C ARG A 34 33.05 8.16 -28.90
N LEU A 35 32.78 6.89 -29.22
CA LEU A 35 33.67 5.73 -29.30
C LEU A 35 34.96 5.74 -28.46
N PHE A 36 35.10 4.74 -27.58
CA PHE A 36 36.36 4.01 -27.42
C PHE A 36 36.09 2.51 -27.28
N ALA A 37 36.75 1.76 -28.16
CA ALA A 37 36.85 0.30 -28.14
C ALA A 37 38.01 -0.12 -27.21
N GLY A 38 37.87 -1.25 -26.53
CA GLY A 38 38.93 -1.88 -25.75
C GLY A 38 38.56 -3.33 -25.41
N SER A 39 39.29 -4.26 -26.02
CA SER A 39 39.09 -5.71 -26.06
C SER A 39 39.31 -6.45 -24.72
N PRO A 40 38.78 -7.69 -24.55
CA PRO A 40 39.03 -8.55 -23.38
C PRO A 40 40.14 -9.58 -23.64
N PRO A 41 40.75 -10.16 -22.59
CA PRO A 41 40.94 -11.63 -22.56
C PRO A 41 41.00 -12.22 -21.12
N PRO A 42 41.28 -13.52 -20.92
CA PRO A 42 40.61 -14.70 -21.50
C PRO A 42 40.22 -15.74 -20.42
N HIS A 43 39.42 -16.73 -20.84
CA HIS A 43 39.10 -17.96 -20.12
C HIS A 43 40.34 -18.82 -19.83
N ALA A 44 40.39 -19.39 -18.62
CA ALA A 44 41.27 -20.50 -18.27
C ALA A 44 40.44 -21.74 -17.90
N HIS A 45 40.54 -22.76 -18.75
CA HIS A 45 40.18 -24.14 -18.44
C HIS A 45 41.15 -24.71 -17.40
N ASN A 46 40.65 -25.42 -16.40
CA ASN A 46 41.44 -26.46 -15.76
C ASN A 46 40.60 -27.71 -15.50
N ARG A 47 41.10 -28.81 -16.08
CA ARG A 47 40.69 -30.18 -15.86
C ARG A 47 41.09 -30.59 -14.44
N CYS A 48 40.26 -31.36 -13.75
CA CYS A 48 40.77 -32.26 -12.73
C CYS A 48 40.11 -33.64 -12.86
N SER A 49 40.96 -34.63 -13.10
CA SER A 49 40.63 -36.03 -13.23
C SER A 49 40.42 -36.68 -11.87
N VAL A 50 39.40 -37.52 -11.73
CA VAL A 50 39.36 -38.53 -10.67
C VAL A 50 39.17 -39.91 -11.29
N LYS A 51 40.20 -40.75 -11.10
CA LYS A 51 40.20 -42.21 -11.31
C LYS A 51 39.41 -42.89 -10.19
N ARG A 52 38.53 -43.82 -10.55
CA ARG A 52 38.03 -45.00 -9.79
C ARG A 52 36.98 -45.66 -10.68
N ARG A 53 36.74 -46.96 -10.77
CA ARG A 53 37.32 -48.21 -10.27
C ARG A 53 36.71 -49.29 -11.20
N LYS A 54 37.43 -50.36 -11.49
CA LYS A 54 36.97 -51.47 -12.36
C LYS A 54 35.69 -52.12 -11.80
N GLU A 55 34.65 -52.25 -12.62
CA GLU A 55 33.57 -53.22 -12.43
C GLU A 55 33.17 -53.89 -13.77
N LYS A 56 32.75 -55.14 -13.63
CA LYS A 56 32.70 -56.20 -14.64
C LYS A 56 31.52 -56.07 -15.61
N GLN A 57 31.71 -56.61 -16.81
CA GLN A 57 30.68 -56.79 -17.84
C GLN A 57 29.50 -57.64 -17.37
N MET A 58 28.28 -57.27 -17.79
CA MET A 58 27.31 -58.21 -18.37
C MET A 58 26.28 -57.43 -19.22
N LYS A 59 26.18 -57.78 -20.51
CA LYS A 59 25.13 -57.28 -21.42
C LYS A 59 23.90 -58.19 -21.29
N TRP A 60 22.71 -57.60 -21.20
CA TRP A 60 21.49 -58.07 -21.86
C TRP A 60 20.60 -56.86 -22.17
N LEU A 61 20.22 -56.72 -23.44
CA LEU A 61 19.21 -55.80 -23.95
C LEU A 61 17.81 -56.39 -23.73
N ILE A 62 16.83 -55.50 -23.54
CA ILE A 62 15.41 -55.46 -23.95
C ILE A 62 14.75 -54.57 -22.88
N GLY A 63 14.44 -53.29 -23.14
CA GLY A 63 13.27 -52.89 -23.92
C GLY A 63 12.31 -52.17 -22.95
N GLY A 64 12.15 -50.85 -23.11
CA GLY A 64 11.24 -50.06 -22.29
C GLY A 64 11.80 -48.69 -21.93
N VAL A 65 11.83 -47.77 -22.89
CA VAL A 65 11.89 -46.33 -22.56
C VAL A 65 10.52 -45.99 -21.98
N ALA A 66 10.40 -46.08 -20.66
CA ALA A 66 9.29 -45.44 -19.97
C ALA A 66 9.52 -43.92 -20.10
N ALA A 67 8.81 -43.30 -21.04
CA ALA A 67 8.65 -41.86 -21.06
C ALA A 67 7.97 -41.46 -19.75
N ALA A 68 8.76 -41.04 -18.77
CA ALA A 68 8.25 -40.39 -17.58
C ALA A 68 7.65 -39.05 -18.04
N MET A 69 6.36 -39.06 -18.38
CA MET A 69 5.58 -37.84 -18.47
C MET A 69 5.61 -37.21 -17.07
N LEU A 70 6.47 -36.21 -16.91
CA LEU A 70 6.32 -35.22 -15.85
C LEU A 70 4.99 -34.53 -16.13
N ALA A 71 3.91 -35.09 -15.57
CA ALA A 71 2.67 -34.36 -15.41
C ALA A 71 3.02 -33.19 -14.50
N SER A 72 3.21 -32.00 -15.09
CA SER A 72 3.16 -30.75 -14.36
C SER A 72 1.79 -30.71 -13.70
N VAL A 73 1.72 -31.09 -12.42
CA VAL A 73 0.57 -30.79 -11.59
C VAL A 73 0.55 -29.28 -11.52
N ALA A 74 -0.23 -28.65 -12.40
CA ALA A 74 -0.58 -27.26 -12.24
C ALA A 74 -1.29 -27.18 -10.89
N LEU A 75 -0.61 -26.59 -9.90
CA LEU A 75 -1.28 -26.21 -8.67
C LEU A 75 -2.48 -25.36 -9.08
N PRO A 76 -3.68 -25.60 -8.54
CA PRO A 76 -4.80 -24.73 -8.80
C PRO A 76 -4.35 -23.31 -8.46
N ALA A 77 -4.50 -22.39 -9.41
CA ALA A 77 -4.32 -20.98 -9.13
C ALA A 77 -5.22 -20.66 -7.93
N SER A 78 -4.62 -20.15 -6.84
CA SER A 78 -5.41 -19.73 -5.69
C SER A 78 -6.42 -18.71 -6.19
N ALA A 79 -7.71 -18.96 -5.92
CA ALA A 79 -8.77 -18.05 -6.35
C ALA A 79 -8.44 -16.64 -5.82
N ARG A 80 -8.28 -15.67 -6.73
CA ARG A 80 -7.91 -14.30 -6.39
C ARG A 80 -9.19 -13.50 -6.22
N GLY A 81 -9.39 -12.91 -5.04
CA GLY A 81 -10.48 -11.98 -4.76
C GLY A 81 -10.00 -10.54 -4.61
N ILE A 82 -10.97 -9.64 -4.42
CA ILE A 82 -10.76 -8.26 -3.95
C ILE A 82 -11.71 -7.99 -2.79
N GLU A 83 -11.27 -7.18 -1.84
CA GLU A 83 -12.03 -6.82 -0.66
C GLU A 83 -12.09 -5.30 -0.50
N VAL A 84 -13.00 -4.82 0.34
CA VAL A 84 -13.03 -3.41 0.72
C VAL A 84 -12.18 -3.21 1.97
N GLY A 85 -11.17 -2.36 1.88
CA GLY A 85 -10.46 -1.82 3.04
C GLY A 85 -10.77 -0.34 3.13
N LEU A 86 -10.99 0.20 4.33
CA LEU A 86 -11.59 1.51 4.51
C LEU A 86 -10.79 2.38 5.49
N PRO A 87 -10.28 3.54 5.08
CA PRO A 87 -9.80 4.54 6.01
C PRO A 87 -10.97 5.28 6.69
N ALA A 88 -11.01 5.25 8.02
CA ALA A 88 -12.04 5.86 8.85
C ALA A 88 -11.39 6.84 9.84
N TYR A 89 -11.04 8.03 9.36
CA TYR A 89 -10.27 9.04 10.12
C TYR A 89 -11.20 9.91 10.97
N VAL A 90 -11.96 9.26 11.85
CA VAL A 90 -12.97 9.88 12.69
C VAL A 90 -12.75 9.55 14.18
N TYR A 91 -13.43 10.29 15.05
CA TYR A 91 -13.36 10.08 16.49
C TYR A 91 -14.37 9.02 16.97
N PRO A 92 -14.17 8.42 18.16
CA PRO A 92 -15.15 7.55 18.78
C PRO A 92 -16.56 8.17 18.83
N GLY A 93 -17.57 7.36 18.55
CA GLY A 93 -18.97 7.80 18.52
C GLY A 93 -19.40 8.57 17.25
N ASP A 94 -18.49 8.79 16.30
CA ASP A 94 -18.85 9.34 14.99
C ASP A 94 -19.83 8.39 14.25
N PRO A 95 -20.80 8.93 13.49
CA PRO A 95 -21.70 8.13 12.66
C PRO A 95 -21.00 7.14 11.73
N PHE A 96 -19.77 7.44 11.30
CA PHE A 96 -18.94 6.55 10.50
C PHE A 96 -18.63 5.26 11.25
N LEU A 97 -17.89 5.31 12.36
CA LEU A 97 -17.51 4.10 13.12
C LEU A 97 -18.73 3.35 13.64
N THR A 98 -19.68 4.07 14.25
CA THR A 98 -20.90 3.45 14.81
C THR A 98 -21.77 2.76 13.74
N THR A 99 -21.66 3.15 12.47
CA THR A 99 -22.34 2.46 11.35
C THR A 99 -21.60 1.20 10.92
N LEU A 100 -20.26 1.19 10.96
CA LEU A 100 -19.48 -0.01 10.66
C LEU A 100 -19.67 -1.08 11.74
N GLU A 101 -19.75 -0.66 13.00
CA GLU A 101 -19.94 -1.52 14.18
C GLU A 101 -21.33 -2.16 14.25
N ASP A 102 -22.35 -1.53 13.67
CA ASP A 102 -23.74 -1.97 13.70
C ASP A 102 -24.05 -2.99 12.59
N PRO A 103 -24.38 -4.27 12.92
CA PRO A 103 -24.67 -5.30 11.93
C PRO A 103 -26.00 -5.08 11.19
N VAL A 104 -26.87 -4.20 11.66
CA VAL A 104 -28.10 -3.84 10.94
C VAL A 104 -27.80 -2.84 9.82
N LYS A 105 -26.92 -1.87 10.08
CA LYS A 105 -26.56 -0.83 9.10
C LYS A 105 -25.52 -1.30 8.09
N THR A 106 -24.54 -2.08 8.56
CA THR A 106 -23.50 -2.68 7.73
C THR A 106 -23.52 -4.19 7.96
N PRO A 107 -24.37 -4.97 7.27
CA PRO A 107 -24.50 -6.42 7.51
C PRO A 107 -23.20 -7.19 7.28
N VAL A 108 -22.43 -6.79 6.28
CA VAL A 108 -21.09 -7.32 6.00
C VAL A 108 -20.11 -6.15 6.09
N PRO A 109 -19.16 -6.15 7.05
CA PRO A 109 -18.19 -5.08 7.21
C PRO A 109 -17.08 -5.16 6.13
N PRO A 110 -16.32 -4.06 5.92
CA PRO A 110 -15.06 -4.10 5.19
C PRO A 110 -14.08 -5.08 5.86
N SER A 111 -13.10 -5.61 5.10
CA SER A 111 -12.11 -6.56 5.64
C SER A 111 -10.99 -5.89 6.42
N VAL A 112 -10.74 -4.60 6.17
CA VAL A 112 -9.75 -3.78 6.88
C VAL A 112 -10.36 -2.43 7.20
N VAL A 113 -10.13 -1.93 8.41
CA VAL A 113 -10.42 -0.55 8.81
C VAL A 113 -9.14 0.11 9.31
N ILE A 114 -8.80 1.29 8.78
CA ILE A 114 -7.70 2.13 9.29
C ILE A 114 -8.31 3.19 10.18
N VAL A 115 -7.84 3.28 11.42
CA VAL A 115 -8.26 4.32 12.36
C VAL A 115 -7.11 5.29 12.65
N ASN A 116 -7.43 6.54 12.95
CA ASN A 116 -6.44 7.61 13.08
C ASN A 116 -6.93 8.75 13.99
N ILE A 117 -6.26 8.96 15.13
CA ILE A 117 -6.41 10.18 15.93
C ILE A 117 -5.13 10.99 15.88
N GLY A 118 -5.18 12.17 15.25
CA GLY A 118 -4.05 13.09 15.25
C GLY A 118 -2.78 12.51 14.61
N ASN A 119 -2.95 11.80 13.49
CA ASN A 119 -1.88 11.23 12.67
C ASN A 119 -1.05 10.14 13.36
N GLY A 120 -1.58 9.48 14.39
CA GLY A 120 -0.84 8.45 15.13
C GLY A 120 -0.08 8.99 16.34
N ASP A 121 -0.16 10.28 16.63
CA ASP A 121 0.59 10.94 17.71
C ASP A 121 -0.26 11.36 18.91
N ALA A 122 -1.59 11.21 18.80
CA ALA A 122 -2.49 11.47 19.91
C ALA A 122 -2.56 10.28 20.89
N ASP A 123 -3.49 10.37 21.85
CA ASP A 123 -3.87 9.23 22.66
C ASP A 123 -4.83 8.33 21.87
N GLU A 124 -4.28 7.27 21.28
CA GLU A 124 -5.03 6.32 20.45
C GLU A 124 -5.83 5.31 21.29
N SER A 125 -5.66 5.28 22.62
CA SER A 125 -6.42 4.38 23.48
C SER A 125 -7.92 4.69 23.49
N ILE A 126 -8.30 5.90 23.04
CA ILE A 126 -9.71 6.30 22.94
C ILE A 126 -10.49 5.48 21.91
N LEU A 127 -9.82 4.83 20.95
CA LEU A 127 -10.41 3.98 19.92
C LEU A 127 -10.37 2.48 20.24
N ASP A 128 -9.79 2.06 21.36
CA ASP A 128 -9.59 0.63 21.66
C ASP A 128 -10.93 -0.13 21.68
N HIS A 129 -11.98 0.50 22.19
CA HIS A 129 -13.31 -0.09 22.23
C HIS A 129 -13.89 -0.29 20.84
N ASP A 130 -13.87 0.75 19.99
CA ASP A 130 -14.33 0.72 18.61
C ASP A 130 -13.53 -0.33 17.80
N ALA A 131 -12.21 -0.41 18.00
CA ALA A 131 -11.34 -1.40 17.38
C ALA A 131 -11.74 -2.84 17.75
N ASP A 132 -11.98 -3.11 19.04
CA ASP A 132 -12.41 -4.44 19.50
C ASP A 132 -13.81 -4.82 18.96
N LEU A 133 -14.75 -3.86 18.90
CA LEU A 133 -16.08 -4.07 18.32
C LEU A 133 -15.99 -4.44 16.84
N LEU A 134 -15.17 -3.73 16.07
CA LEU A 134 -14.94 -4.02 14.66
C LEU A 134 -14.27 -5.39 14.46
N ARG A 135 -13.21 -5.70 15.22
CA ARG A 135 -12.49 -6.99 15.12
C ARG A 135 -13.34 -8.19 15.48
N ALA A 136 -14.37 -8.01 16.31
CA ALA A 136 -15.35 -9.05 16.61
C ALA A 136 -16.30 -9.36 15.44
N ARG A 137 -16.35 -8.51 14.40
CA ARG A 137 -17.14 -8.72 13.20
C ARG A 137 -16.41 -9.63 12.20
N THR A 138 -17.18 -10.30 11.34
CA THR A 138 -16.66 -11.19 10.28
C THR A 138 -16.85 -10.53 8.92
N ALA A 139 -15.76 -10.38 8.15
CA ALA A 139 -15.76 -9.80 6.81
C ALA A 139 -16.21 -10.81 5.74
N ALA A 140 -16.37 -10.34 4.49
CA ALA A 140 -16.83 -11.15 3.37
C ALA A 140 -15.92 -12.35 3.03
N ASN A 141 -14.63 -12.29 3.37
CA ASN A 141 -13.70 -13.42 3.24
C ASN A 141 -13.87 -14.50 4.33
N GLY A 142 -14.75 -14.29 5.31
CA GLY A 142 -14.97 -15.20 6.45
C GLY A 142 -13.95 -15.05 7.59
N GLY A 143 -12.97 -14.16 7.44
CA GLY A 143 -12.03 -13.78 8.51
C GLY A 143 -12.57 -12.65 9.38
N PRO A 144 -11.92 -12.37 10.52
CA PRO A 144 -12.21 -11.18 11.31
C PRO A 144 -11.86 -9.91 10.53
N VAL A 145 -12.57 -8.82 10.79
CA VAL A 145 -12.15 -7.49 10.33
C VAL A 145 -10.79 -7.18 10.95
N LYS A 146 -9.84 -6.74 10.13
CA LYS A 146 -8.55 -6.24 10.64
C LYS A 146 -8.69 -4.76 10.95
N VAL A 147 -8.29 -4.34 12.14
CA VAL A 147 -8.22 -2.92 12.49
C VAL A 147 -6.75 -2.54 12.65
N ILE A 148 -6.30 -1.52 11.90
CA ILE A 148 -4.91 -1.08 11.91
C ILE A 148 -4.81 0.41 12.24
N GLY A 149 -3.74 0.77 12.95
CA GLY A 149 -3.47 2.15 13.34
C GLY A 149 -2.71 2.93 12.27
N TYR A 150 -3.03 4.21 12.11
CA TYR A 150 -2.33 5.12 11.21
C TYR A 150 -1.06 5.67 11.86
N VAL A 151 0.06 5.70 11.13
CA VAL A 151 1.31 6.34 11.55
C VAL A 151 1.92 7.11 10.38
N HIS A 152 2.03 8.44 10.48
CA HIS A 152 2.70 9.22 9.45
C HIS A 152 4.24 9.03 9.48
N THR A 153 4.87 9.07 8.31
CA THR A 153 6.33 8.92 8.15
C THR A 153 7.03 10.14 7.58
N ASP A 154 6.29 11.19 7.19
CA ASP A 154 6.81 12.43 6.60
C ASP A 154 7.75 12.17 5.41
N LYS A 155 7.37 11.31 4.46
CA LYS A 155 8.25 10.91 3.33
C LYS A 155 9.56 10.31 3.81
N ALA A 156 9.47 9.49 4.85
CA ALA A 156 10.60 8.89 5.55
C ALA A 156 11.58 9.90 6.19
N LEU A 157 11.18 11.16 6.39
CA LEU A 157 11.98 12.16 7.11
C LEU A 157 11.86 12.02 8.63
N ARG A 158 10.73 11.46 9.11
CA ARG A 158 10.53 11.19 10.53
C ARG A 158 11.59 10.20 11.06
N SER A 159 12.01 10.40 12.32
CA SER A 159 13.01 9.50 12.92
C SER A 159 12.41 8.10 13.13
N LEU A 160 13.25 7.06 13.10
CA LEU A 160 12.75 5.71 13.35
C LEU A 160 12.19 5.58 14.78
N ASP A 161 12.74 6.32 15.74
CA ASP A 161 12.30 6.26 17.13
C ASP A 161 10.94 6.93 17.32
N ASP A 162 10.65 8.04 16.63
CA ASP A 162 9.33 8.68 16.66
C ASP A 162 8.26 7.81 15.97
N ILE A 163 8.63 7.17 14.85
CA ILE A 163 7.77 6.18 14.18
C ILE A 163 7.45 5.04 15.16
N LYS A 164 8.44 4.49 15.86
CA LYS A 164 8.23 3.43 16.86
C LYS A 164 7.36 3.89 18.02
N ALA A 165 7.55 5.11 18.51
CA ALA A 165 6.72 5.67 19.56
C ALA A 165 5.24 5.77 19.14
N SER A 166 4.98 6.08 17.87
CA SER A 166 3.62 6.09 17.31
C SER A 166 3.05 4.68 17.19
N VAL A 167 3.85 3.72 16.69
CA VAL A 167 3.49 2.29 16.65
C VAL A 167 3.10 1.78 18.04
N ASP A 168 3.85 2.18 19.07
CA ASP A 168 3.60 1.81 20.46
C ASP A 168 2.26 2.35 21.00
N ARG A 169 1.74 3.46 20.48
CA ARG A 169 0.40 3.97 20.85
C ARG A 169 -0.72 3.05 20.36
N TYR A 170 -0.49 2.24 19.35
CA TYR A 170 -1.44 1.22 18.92
C TYR A 170 -1.11 -0.15 19.51
N LEU A 171 0.15 -0.58 19.45
CA LEU A 171 0.52 -1.98 19.66
C LEU A 171 1.06 -2.30 21.05
N ASN A 172 1.13 -1.33 21.97
CA ASN A 172 1.32 -1.66 23.38
C ASN A 172 0.06 -2.26 23.95
N ALA A 173 0.21 -3.38 24.65
CA ALA A 173 -0.90 -3.99 25.35
C ALA A 173 -1.49 -3.03 26.39
N ARG A 174 -2.79 -2.81 26.32
CA ARG A 174 -3.57 -2.08 27.31
C ARG A 174 -4.61 -3.03 27.87
N ASN A 175 -4.84 -2.96 29.18
CA ASN A 175 -5.76 -3.87 29.87
C ASN A 175 -5.49 -5.37 29.60
N GLY A 176 -4.22 -5.72 29.35
CA GLY A 176 -3.78 -7.08 29.09
C GLY A 176 -3.92 -7.57 27.65
N SER A 177 -4.30 -6.72 26.68
CA SER A 177 -4.48 -7.12 25.28
C SER A 177 -4.01 -6.04 24.30
N VAL A 178 -3.70 -6.45 23.07
CA VAL A 178 -3.47 -5.53 21.94
C VAL A 178 -4.75 -5.43 21.12
N HIS A 179 -5.21 -4.20 20.89
CA HIS A 179 -6.51 -3.90 20.27
C HIS A 179 -6.46 -3.80 18.73
N TYR A 180 -5.26 -3.87 18.14
CA TYR A 180 -5.04 -3.66 16.70
C TYR A 180 -4.25 -4.82 16.08
N ASP A 181 -4.46 -5.05 14.78
CA ASP A 181 -3.85 -6.13 14.02
C ASP A 181 -2.59 -5.70 13.24
N GLY A 182 -2.25 -4.40 13.27
CA GLY A 182 -1.09 -3.88 12.59
C GLY A 182 -1.11 -2.35 12.40
N ILE A 183 -0.34 -1.87 11.42
CA ILE A 183 -0.06 -0.45 11.19
C ILE A 183 -0.14 -0.10 9.71
N PHE A 184 -0.76 1.04 9.44
CA PHE A 184 -0.74 1.76 8.18
C PHE A 184 0.28 2.90 8.28
N PHE A 185 1.41 2.78 7.59
CA PHE A 185 2.38 3.86 7.47
C PHE A 185 2.00 4.79 6.32
N ASP A 186 1.67 6.04 6.65
CA ASP A 186 1.31 7.03 5.65
C ASP A 186 2.51 7.88 5.20
N GLU A 187 2.31 8.54 4.06
CA GLU A 187 3.26 9.43 3.41
C GLU A 187 4.57 8.74 3.08
N VAL A 188 4.54 7.46 2.75
CA VAL A 188 5.73 6.71 2.36
C VAL A 188 6.26 7.27 1.02
N PRO A 189 7.58 7.46 0.86
CA PRO A 189 8.13 7.96 -0.40
C PRO A 189 8.13 6.85 -1.47
N ASN A 190 8.02 7.24 -2.74
CA ASN A 190 8.13 6.33 -3.89
C ASN A 190 9.57 6.15 -4.39
N LEU A 191 10.54 6.25 -3.48
CA LEU A 191 11.96 6.16 -3.74
C LEU A 191 12.66 5.34 -2.65
N CYS A 192 13.77 4.69 -2.99
CA CYS A 192 14.52 3.85 -2.05
C CYS A 192 15.31 4.66 -1.01
N GLY A 193 15.68 5.90 -1.34
CA GLY A 193 16.47 6.81 -0.50
C GLY A 193 16.64 8.17 -1.18
N ALA A 194 17.41 9.07 -0.56
CA ALA A 194 17.60 10.45 -1.05
C ALA A 194 18.36 10.56 -2.39
N SER A 195 18.96 9.46 -2.87
CA SER A 195 19.63 9.37 -4.15
C SER A 195 19.30 8.05 -4.86
N ALA A 196 19.57 7.97 -6.16
CA ALA A 196 19.28 6.78 -6.97
C ALA A 196 20.00 5.50 -6.52
N THR A 197 21.08 5.62 -5.74
CA THR A 197 21.83 4.48 -5.18
C THR A 197 21.59 4.30 -3.68
N SER A 198 20.92 5.24 -3.02
CA SER A 198 20.59 5.16 -1.60
C SER A 198 19.41 4.21 -1.38
N THR A 199 19.47 3.49 -0.26
CA THR A 199 18.41 2.58 0.17
C THR A 199 17.97 2.86 1.61
N GLU A 200 18.33 4.04 2.12
CA GLU A 200 18.10 4.41 3.52
C GLU A 200 16.62 4.48 3.91
N TRP A 201 15.74 4.91 3.00
CA TRP A 201 14.30 4.99 3.27
C TRP A 201 13.68 3.60 3.27
N ARG A 202 14.09 2.72 2.34
CA ARG A 202 13.74 1.29 2.38
C ARG A 202 14.15 0.68 3.72
N ASP A 203 15.39 0.87 4.13
CA ASP A 203 15.92 0.23 5.34
C ASP A 203 15.22 0.73 6.61
N LYS A 204 14.91 2.03 6.67
CA LYS A 204 14.11 2.61 7.76
C LYS A 204 12.71 1.99 7.82
N LEU A 205 11.99 1.95 6.70
CA LEU A 205 10.64 1.39 6.63
C LEU A 205 10.62 -0.11 6.92
N ARG A 206 11.63 -0.85 6.46
CA ARG A 206 11.84 -2.26 6.81
C ARG A 206 12.04 -2.42 8.32
N ALA A 207 12.85 -1.56 8.94
CA ALA A 207 13.05 -1.59 10.39
C ALA A 207 11.76 -1.28 11.16
N ALA A 208 10.92 -0.35 10.65
CA ALA A 208 9.60 -0.08 11.21
C ALA A 208 8.66 -1.28 11.08
N ARG A 209 8.60 -1.95 9.92
CA ARG A 209 7.85 -3.21 9.75
C ARG A 209 8.30 -4.30 10.71
N VAL A 210 9.61 -4.54 10.82
CA VAL A 210 10.17 -5.54 11.76
C VAL A 210 9.77 -5.22 13.19
N TYR A 211 9.75 -3.93 13.55
CA TYR A 211 9.29 -3.49 14.85
C TYR A 211 7.81 -3.84 15.07
N VAL A 212 6.92 -3.52 14.13
CA VAL A 212 5.49 -3.89 14.19
C VAL A 212 5.32 -5.40 14.39
N THR A 213 5.99 -6.24 13.61
CA THR A 213 5.93 -7.70 13.75
C THR A 213 6.41 -8.16 15.13
N SER A 214 7.42 -7.51 15.72
CA SER A 214 7.91 -7.83 17.07
C SER A 214 6.90 -7.53 18.18
N LYS A 215 5.97 -6.58 17.96
CA LYS A 215 4.91 -6.22 18.92
C LYS A 215 3.73 -7.19 18.90
N LEU A 216 3.61 -8.01 17.86
CA LEU A 216 2.52 -8.97 17.65
C LEU A 216 3.06 -10.41 17.58
N PRO A 217 3.74 -10.92 18.63
CA PRO A 217 4.35 -12.23 18.60
C PRO A 217 3.28 -13.34 18.46
N GLY A 218 3.51 -14.27 17.52
CA GLY A 218 2.62 -15.41 17.29
C GLY A 218 1.33 -15.08 16.52
N VAL A 219 1.14 -13.82 16.13
CA VAL A 219 0.05 -13.35 15.27
C VAL A 219 0.66 -12.80 13.98
N GLN A 220 0.00 -13.02 12.85
CA GLN A 220 0.43 -12.39 11.61
C GLN A 220 0.07 -10.90 11.64
N SER A 221 1.06 -10.04 11.84
CA SER A 221 0.89 -8.59 11.73
C SER A 221 0.44 -8.19 10.32
N PHE A 222 -0.36 -7.13 10.20
CA PHE A 222 -0.75 -6.55 8.92
C PHE A 222 -0.19 -5.14 8.74
N VAL A 223 0.88 -5.02 7.95
CA VAL A 223 1.55 -3.74 7.68
C VAL A 223 1.20 -3.24 6.29
N VAL A 224 0.74 -1.99 6.21
CA VAL A 224 0.40 -1.29 4.97
C VAL A 224 1.30 -0.08 4.81
N ASN A 225 1.86 0.12 3.62
CA ASN A 225 2.55 1.38 3.27
C ASN A 225 1.70 2.17 2.29
N ASN A 226 1.42 3.43 2.59
CA ASN A 226 0.75 4.33 1.67
C ASN A 226 1.71 5.25 0.94
N LEU A 227 1.88 4.98 -0.35
CA LEU A 227 2.67 5.81 -1.25
C LEU A 227 1.78 6.77 -2.07
N GLY A 228 0.48 6.46 -2.17
CA GLY A 228 -0.47 7.06 -3.12
C GLY A 228 -0.14 6.84 -4.61
N THR A 229 0.98 6.18 -4.91
CA THR A 229 1.56 6.03 -6.26
C THR A 229 2.27 4.68 -6.39
N ALA A 230 2.84 4.38 -7.58
CA ALA A 230 3.56 3.14 -7.82
C ALA A 230 4.68 2.87 -6.81
N VAL A 231 4.81 1.61 -6.39
CA VAL A 231 5.79 1.18 -5.38
C VAL A 231 7.19 0.96 -6.00
N PRO A 232 8.28 1.47 -5.41
CA PRO A 232 9.63 1.18 -5.89
C PRO A 232 10.00 -0.28 -5.64
N ASP A 233 10.63 -0.93 -6.63
CA ASP A 233 11.00 -2.35 -6.59
C ASP A 233 11.81 -2.75 -5.35
N CYS A 234 12.64 -1.85 -4.82
CA CYS A 234 13.41 -2.08 -3.61
C CYS A 234 12.57 -2.38 -2.37
N TYR A 235 11.29 -1.96 -2.34
CA TYR A 235 10.36 -2.26 -1.25
C TYR A 235 9.70 -3.64 -1.38
N LEU A 236 9.87 -4.29 -2.54
CA LEU A 236 9.31 -5.60 -2.87
C LEU A 236 10.38 -6.70 -2.96
N GLN A 237 11.65 -6.35 -2.79
CA GLN A 237 12.76 -7.30 -2.85
C GLN A 237 12.65 -8.32 -1.72
N ALA A 238 12.76 -9.60 -2.06
CA ALA A 238 12.72 -10.69 -1.09
C ALA A 238 13.73 -10.47 0.05
N GLY A 239 13.24 -10.51 1.29
CA GLY A 239 14.02 -10.26 2.51
C GLY A 239 14.17 -8.78 2.90
N ASN A 240 13.77 -7.88 2.00
CA ASN A 240 13.77 -6.42 2.19
C ASN A 240 12.38 -5.78 2.08
N ASP A 241 11.33 -6.59 1.98
CA ASP A 241 9.95 -6.15 1.91
C ASP A 241 9.59 -5.20 3.07
N THR A 242 9.02 -4.04 2.74
CA THR A 242 8.69 -2.99 3.73
C THR A 242 7.25 -2.99 4.22
N ALA A 243 6.35 -3.73 3.55
CA ALA A 243 4.96 -3.91 3.98
C ALA A 243 4.36 -5.20 3.40
N ASP A 244 3.21 -5.62 3.92
CA ASP A 244 2.43 -6.73 3.37
C ASP A 244 1.60 -6.24 2.17
N VAL A 245 1.03 -5.03 2.28
CA VAL A 245 0.23 -4.36 1.24
C VAL A 245 0.73 -2.93 1.01
N PHE A 246 0.57 -2.45 -0.22
CA PHE A 246 0.94 -1.10 -0.63
C PHE A 246 -0.27 -0.38 -1.21
N ILE A 247 -0.59 0.82 -0.70
CA ILE A 247 -1.49 1.73 -1.42
C ILE A 247 -0.73 2.25 -2.63
N THR A 248 -1.10 1.77 -3.82
CA THR A 248 -0.41 2.12 -5.08
C THR A 248 -1.17 3.15 -5.92
N PHE A 249 -2.32 3.59 -5.40
CA PHE A 249 -3.12 4.65 -5.98
C PHE A 249 -3.92 5.33 -4.88
N GLU A 250 -3.80 6.65 -4.78
CA GLU A 250 -4.65 7.51 -3.96
C GLU A 250 -4.93 8.82 -4.70
N ASP A 251 -6.04 8.87 -5.44
CA ASP A 251 -6.42 10.05 -6.22
C ASP A 251 -7.92 9.98 -6.60
N THR A 252 -8.39 10.99 -7.32
CA THR A 252 -9.74 11.08 -7.86
C THR A 252 -10.09 9.95 -8.83
N ALA A 253 -11.38 9.59 -8.88
CA ALA A 253 -11.93 8.70 -9.90
C ALA A 253 -11.66 9.22 -11.32
N ALA A 254 -11.73 10.54 -11.52
CA ALA A 254 -11.44 11.17 -12.80
C ALA A 254 -10.02 10.82 -13.30
N HIS A 255 -9.02 10.79 -12.43
CA HIS A 255 -7.68 10.33 -12.76
C HIS A 255 -7.63 8.80 -12.93
N TYR A 256 -8.23 8.06 -12.00
CA TYR A 256 -8.16 6.60 -11.97
C TYR A 256 -8.78 5.91 -13.20
N LEU A 257 -9.89 6.48 -13.69
CA LEU A 257 -10.70 5.90 -14.77
C LEU A 257 -10.12 6.16 -16.17
N VAL A 258 -9.38 7.26 -16.36
CA VAL A 258 -8.92 7.69 -17.69
C VAL A 258 -7.58 7.10 -18.14
N ASP A 259 -7.03 6.10 -17.43
CA ASP A 259 -5.74 5.45 -17.73
C ASP A 259 -4.70 6.49 -18.20
N ALA A 260 -4.18 7.32 -17.28
CA ALA A 260 -3.39 8.53 -17.57
C ALA A 260 -2.32 8.43 -18.69
N SER A 261 -1.75 7.24 -18.91
CA SER A 261 -0.83 6.96 -20.02
C SER A 261 -1.44 7.17 -21.42
N ALA A 262 -2.77 7.03 -21.59
CA ALA A 262 -3.48 7.20 -22.85
C ALA A 262 -3.74 8.67 -23.21
N ASN A 263 -3.65 9.60 -22.25
CA ASN A 263 -4.03 11.01 -22.44
C ASN A 263 -2.84 11.99 -22.35
N GLY A 264 -1.60 11.50 -22.44
CA GLY A 264 -0.41 12.35 -22.39
C GLY A 264 -0.16 13.03 -21.05
N TRP A 265 -0.81 12.54 -19.98
CA TRP A 265 -0.53 13.00 -18.62
C TRP A 265 0.88 12.53 -18.22
N ALA A 266 1.65 13.44 -17.62
CA ALA A 266 3.08 13.27 -17.31
C ALA A 266 3.39 12.19 -16.25
N TYR A 267 2.35 11.53 -15.74
CA TYR A 267 2.37 10.72 -14.55
C TYR A 267 1.89 9.30 -14.89
N GLY A 268 2.82 8.34 -14.90
CA GLY A 268 2.57 6.97 -15.36
C GLY A 268 2.06 5.99 -14.30
N TRP A 269 1.65 6.44 -13.12
CA TRP A 269 1.05 5.55 -12.11
C TRP A 269 -0.45 5.38 -12.37
N VAL A 270 -0.92 4.13 -12.32
CA VAL A 270 -2.32 3.78 -12.57
C VAL A 270 -2.89 2.92 -11.44
N GLY A 271 -2.11 2.63 -10.41
CA GLY A 271 -2.41 1.59 -9.43
C GLY A 271 -2.03 0.20 -9.96
N GLY A 272 -1.50 -0.64 -9.08
CA GLY A 272 -1.04 -1.98 -9.43
C GLY A 272 0.25 -2.04 -10.25
N ASN A 273 0.92 -0.90 -10.43
CA ASN A 273 2.21 -0.80 -11.08
C ASN A 273 3.33 -0.49 -10.09
N ILE A 274 4.55 -0.82 -10.50
CA ILE A 274 5.79 -0.62 -9.72
C ILE A 274 6.71 0.36 -10.45
N ILE A 275 7.71 0.87 -9.74
CA ILE A 275 8.85 1.59 -10.31
C ILE A 275 10.04 0.64 -10.30
N ALA A 276 10.40 0.11 -11.47
CA ALA A 276 11.56 -0.75 -11.67
C ALA A 276 12.56 -0.04 -12.56
N ASN A 277 13.81 0.09 -12.11
CA ASN A 277 14.86 0.83 -12.83
C ASN A 277 14.44 2.26 -13.23
N GLY A 278 13.67 2.94 -12.36
CA GLY A 278 13.18 4.30 -12.59
C GLY A 278 12.09 4.42 -13.66
N GLN A 279 11.48 3.30 -14.08
CA GLN A 279 10.39 3.27 -15.06
C GLN A 279 9.17 2.57 -14.46
N TYR A 280 7.97 2.97 -14.90
CA TYR A 280 6.75 2.27 -14.54
C TYR A 280 6.70 0.91 -15.23
N ALA A 281 6.44 -0.15 -14.47
CA ALA A 281 6.27 -1.51 -14.97
C ALA A 281 5.03 -2.15 -14.34
N SER A 282 4.45 -3.15 -15.01
CA SER A 282 3.35 -3.92 -14.44
C SER A 282 3.79 -4.56 -13.12
N GLY A 283 2.97 -4.43 -12.08
CA GLY A 283 3.19 -5.08 -10.79
C GLY A 283 2.50 -6.44 -10.66
N ALA A 284 1.99 -7.02 -11.75
CA ALA A 284 1.17 -8.22 -11.72
C ALA A 284 1.78 -9.39 -10.92
N GLU A 285 3.10 -9.55 -10.97
CA GLU A 285 3.82 -10.60 -10.21
C GLU A 285 3.79 -10.39 -8.69
N TYR A 286 3.53 -9.17 -8.23
CA TYR A 286 3.39 -8.80 -6.82
C TYR A 286 1.93 -8.69 -6.38
N GLY A 287 0.96 -8.86 -7.29
CA GLY A 287 -0.43 -9.08 -6.91
C GLY A 287 -0.52 -10.31 -6.01
N PRO A 288 -1.30 -10.30 -4.90
CA PRO A 288 -2.34 -9.34 -4.52
C PRO A 288 -1.89 -8.33 -3.44
N ARG A 289 -0.69 -7.75 -3.55
CA ARG A 289 -0.15 -6.83 -2.51
C ARG A 289 -0.53 -5.36 -2.69
N PHE A 290 -1.54 -5.07 -3.50
CA PHE A 290 -1.92 -3.68 -3.81
C PHE A 290 -3.28 -3.32 -3.24
N TRP A 291 -3.44 -2.05 -2.90
CA TRP A 291 -4.69 -1.42 -2.51
C TRP A 291 -4.83 -0.09 -3.23
N HIS A 292 -6.02 0.21 -3.76
CA HIS A 292 -6.34 1.48 -4.38
C HIS A 292 -7.39 2.25 -3.57
N LEU A 293 -7.08 3.50 -3.24
CA LEU A 293 -7.98 4.45 -2.61
C LEU A 293 -8.44 5.45 -3.68
N VAL A 294 -9.75 5.52 -3.96
CA VAL A 294 -10.27 6.29 -5.10
C VAL A 294 -11.44 7.16 -4.64
N TYR A 295 -11.16 8.45 -4.45
CA TYR A 295 -12.16 9.40 -3.98
C TYR A 295 -12.83 10.16 -5.15
N ASN A 296 -13.88 10.92 -4.85
CA ASN A 296 -14.71 11.58 -5.85
C ASN A 296 -15.30 10.59 -6.88
N THR A 297 -15.65 9.39 -6.41
CA THR A 297 -16.24 8.32 -7.19
C THR A 297 -17.76 8.40 -7.11
N GLY A 298 -18.43 8.71 -8.22
CA GLY A 298 -19.88 8.79 -8.26
C GLY A 298 -20.55 7.42 -8.10
N ASN A 299 -21.85 7.43 -7.72
CA ASN A 299 -22.66 6.20 -7.61
C ASN A 299 -22.73 5.39 -8.92
N ALA A 300 -22.51 6.01 -10.08
CA ALA A 300 -22.47 5.32 -11.37
C ALA A 300 -21.13 4.61 -11.66
N ASP A 301 -20.05 4.98 -10.94
CA ASP A 301 -18.67 4.64 -11.31
C ASP A 301 -17.99 3.67 -10.35
N TRP A 302 -18.47 3.54 -9.10
CA TRP A 302 -17.78 2.72 -8.07
C TRP A 302 -17.57 1.27 -8.52
N ALA A 303 -18.53 0.65 -9.20
CA ALA A 303 -18.37 -0.71 -9.69
C ALA A 303 -17.28 -0.81 -10.77
N THR A 304 -17.12 0.22 -11.60
CA THR A 304 -16.02 0.32 -12.58
C THR A 304 -14.67 0.48 -11.88
N VAL A 305 -14.62 1.26 -10.81
CA VAL A 305 -13.42 1.42 -9.96
C VAL A 305 -13.00 0.07 -9.37
N VAL A 306 -13.93 -0.67 -8.76
CA VAL A 306 -13.67 -2.01 -8.20
C VAL A 306 -13.17 -2.97 -9.28
N ASN A 307 -13.81 -3.00 -10.45
CA ASN A 307 -13.37 -3.83 -11.57
C ASN A 307 -11.96 -3.47 -12.08
N LYS A 308 -11.63 -2.18 -12.18
CA LYS A 308 -10.28 -1.74 -12.54
C LYS A 308 -9.27 -2.12 -11.47
N ALA A 309 -9.60 -1.97 -10.18
CA ALA A 309 -8.72 -2.37 -9.08
C ALA A 309 -8.44 -3.87 -9.13
N PHE A 310 -9.50 -4.67 -9.33
CA PHE A 310 -9.38 -6.10 -9.53
C PHE A 310 -8.53 -6.44 -10.77
N GLY A 311 -8.75 -5.80 -11.92
CA GLY A 311 -7.95 -6.01 -13.13
C GLY A 311 -6.49 -5.56 -13.00
N ARG A 312 -6.19 -4.65 -12.07
CA ARG A 312 -4.85 -4.16 -11.73
C ARG A 312 -4.26 -4.88 -10.51
N PHE A 313 -4.76 -6.09 -10.21
CA PHE A 313 -4.21 -7.00 -9.21
C PHE A 313 -4.23 -6.50 -7.75
N ALA A 314 -5.12 -5.56 -7.43
CA ALA A 314 -5.34 -5.16 -6.04
C ALA A 314 -6.06 -6.25 -5.24
N ALA A 315 -5.64 -6.43 -3.98
CA ALA A 315 -6.40 -7.16 -2.97
C ALA A 315 -7.47 -6.30 -2.32
N TYR A 316 -7.26 -4.99 -2.25
CA TYR A 316 -8.15 -4.08 -1.54
C TYR A 316 -8.50 -2.87 -2.41
N VAL A 317 -9.70 -2.36 -2.23
CA VAL A 317 -10.15 -1.11 -2.84
C VAL A 317 -11.01 -0.33 -1.85
N ASP A 318 -10.97 0.99 -1.98
CA ASP A 318 -11.98 1.89 -1.42
C ASP A 318 -12.39 2.88 -2.50
N ALA A 319 -13.67 2.89 -2.87
CA ALA A 319 -14.26 3.89 -3.73
C ALA A 319 -15.19 4.78 -2.90
N THR A 320 -14.91 6.08 -2.79
CA THR A 320 -15.78 7.00 -2.03
C THR A 320 -16.28 8.15 -2.88
N ASP A 321 -17.55 8.52 -2.70
CA ASP A 321 -18.16 9.74 -3.27
C ASP A 321 -17.78 11.00 -2.50
N ALA A 322 -17.10 10.86 -1.36
CA ALA A 322 -16.46 11.96 -0.67
C ALA A 322 -15.33 12.57 -1.51
N PHE A 323 -15.00 13.83 -1.25
CA PHE A 323 -14.05 14.59 -2.04
C PHE A 323 -13.07 15.33 -1.14
N MET A 324 -11.89 15.60 -1.68
CA MET A 324 -10.85 16.36 -1.01
C MET A 324 -10.96 17.85 -1.34
N VAL A 325 -10.92 18.72 -0.33
CA VAL A 325 -10.82 20.19 -0.52
C VAL A 325 -9.73 20.76 0.36
N GLY A 326 -8.53 20.85 -0.23
CA GLY A 326 -7.35 21.28 0.50
C GLY A 326 -7.19 20.50 1.81
N PRO A 327 -6.77 21.15 2.91
CA PRO A 327 -6.64 20.48 4.20
C PRO A 327 -7.95 20.35 4.99
N TYR A 328 -9.08 20.87 4.48
CA TYR A 328 -10.29 21.08 5.27
C TYR A 328 -11.33 19.96 5.11
N LEU A 329 -11.36 19.32 3.95
CA LEU A 329 -12.22 18.17 3.69
C LEU A 329 -11.34 17.01 3.26
N ASN A 330 -11.39 15.95 4.04
CA ASN A 330 -10.67 14.71 3.81
C ASN A 330 -11.71 13.63 3.43
N PRO A 331 -11.57 12.96 2.27
CA PRO A 331 -12.54 11.96 1.82
C PRO A 331 -12.69 10.79 2.79
N TRP A 332 -11.69 10.55 3.63
CA TRP A 332 -11.60 9.45 4.60
C TRP A 332 -12.36 9.71 5.90
N THR A 333 -13.12 10.81 5.99
CA THR A 333 -13.98 11.13 7.16
C THR A 333 -15.47 10.94 6.88
N ALA A 334 -15.83 10.38 5.72
CA ALA A 334 -17.21 10.16 5.33
C ALA A 334 -17.43 8.73 4.81
N ILE A 335 -18.56 8.15 5.18
CA ILE A 335 -18.99 6.83 4.68
C ILE A 335 -19.39 6.96 3.21
N PRO A 336 -18.88 6.12 2.30
CA PRO A 336 -19.38 6.05 0.93
C PRO A 336 -20.88 5.75 0.89
N SER A 337 -21.65 6.53 0.13
CA SER A 337 -23.12 6.34 0.08
C SER A 337 -23.57 4.95 -0.42
N TYR A 338 -22.68 4.21 -1.07
CA TYR A 338 -22.89 2.87 -1.62
C TYR A 338 -22.02 1.79 -0.96
N LEU A 339 -21.46 2.03 0.23
CA LEU A 339 -20.52 1.12 0.92
C LEU A 339 -20.98 -0.36 0.93
N ASN A 340 -22.23 -0.62 1.33
CA ASN A 340 -22.76 -2.00 1.37
C ASN A 340 -22.80 -2.66 -0.01
N ALA A 341 -23.08 -1.89 -1.07
CA ALA A 341 -23.08 -2.40 -2.43
C ALA A 341 -21.66 -2.68 -2.92
N GLU A 342 -20.70 -1.82 -2.57
CA GLU A 342 -19.28 -2.02 -2.88
C GLU A 342 -18.73 -3.29 -2.21
N ILE A 343 -18.96 -3.46 -0.90
CA ILE A 343 -18.53 -4.65 -0.14
C ILE A 343 -19.12 -5.92 -0.76
N GLY A 344 -20.42 -5.93 -1.02
CA GLY A 344 -21.10 -7.08 -1.62
C GLY A 344 -20.57 -7.42 -3.02
N TYR A 345 -20.31 -6.40 -3.84
CA TYR A 345 -19.79 -6.57 -5.19
C TYR A 345 -18.34 -7.08 -5.18
N ALA A 346 -17.46 -6.46 -4.39
CA ALA A 346 -16.06 -6.87 -4.24
C ALA A 346 -15.97 -8.33 -3.77
N GLY A 347 -16.73 -8.71 -2.74
CA GLY A 347 -16.76 -10.08 -2.22
C GLY A 347 -17.22 -11.15 -3.21
N GLY A 348 -17.97 -10.75 -4.25
CA GLY A 348 -18.41 -11.60 -5.35
C GLY A 348 -17.40 -11.74 -6.50
N LEU A 349 -16.41 -10.85 -6.61
CA LEU A 349 -15.38 -10.91 -7.64
C LEU A 349 -14.26 -11.88 -7.23
N ARG A 350 -14.20 -13.02 -7.91
CA ARG A 350 -13.15 -14.03 -7.73
C ARG A 350 -12.72 -14.60 -9.09
N GLN A 351 -11.42 -14.85 -9.28
CA GLN A 351 -10.85 -15.48 -10.47
C GLN A 351 -10.05 -16.73 -10.12
#